data_AF-A0A933ZL38-F1
#
_entry.id   AF-A0A933ZL38-F1
#
_cell.length_a   1.000
_cell.length_b   1.000
_cell.length_c   1.000
_cell.angle_alpha   90.00
_cell.angle_beta   90.00
_cell.angle_gamma   90.00
#
_symmetry.space_group_name_H-M   'P 1'
#
loop_
_entity.id
_entity.type
_entity.pdbx_description
1 polymer ?
#
loop_
_entity_poly.entity_id
_entity_poly.type
_entity_poly.pdbx_seq_one_letter_code
_entity_poly.pdbx_strand_id
1 'polypeptide(L)'
;MICEAMAMLTLVCLGAQPAAPSAGAWRKILEVTERVDVETLERFAVVEGLVLQIDLEGEQLPTALLRLVELKFASHEKWLALSRLTVASVAEAARFRPARVVMPLGHQPLTREVVQAVRALEAKIRVVELPEDFGPKDLKRAAQLGPTVLAYRTLAGEAPTAQQLAPLARQPFIKQILVLPNDGPEELLELLRPLSPLSLEVRLLPGTRPAMLQALNRSLEEVEVTLLAHHSLRDSDIAPFAVLPRRALKVQGRSLSANDAPADLPERLAAFR
;
A
#
# COMPACT_ATOMS: atom_id res chain seq x y z
N MET A 1 -29.33 2.10 -11.34
CA MET A 1 -28.86 0.75 -11.75
C MET A 1 -27.51 0.96 -12.41
N ILE A 2 -26.34 0.57 -11.90
CA ILE A 2 -25.90 -0.21 -10.75
C ILE A 2 -24.75 0.61 -10.17
N CYS A 3 -24.79 0.95 -8.87
CA CYS A 3 -23.62 1.46 -8.16
C CYS A 3 -22.68 0.29 -7.95
N GLU A 4 -21.70 0.10 -8.84
CA GLU A 4 -20.59 -0.79 -8.57
C GLU A 4 -19.70 -0.12 -7.52
N ALA A 5 -19.84 -0.57 -6.28
CA ALA A 5 -18.91 -0.26 -5.22
C ALA A 5 -17.55 -0.87 -5.57
N MET A 6 -16.70 -0.11 -6.27
CA MET A 6 -15.29 -0.42 -6.45
C MET A 6 -14.57 -0.30 -5.11
N ALA A 7 -14.47 -1.41 -4.39
CA ALA A 7 -13.49 -1.55 -3.31
C ALA A 7 -12.07 -1.51 -3.93
N MET A 8 -11.50 -0.32 -4.08
CA MET A 8 -10.05 -0.16 -4.15
C MET A 8 -9.51 -0.40 -2.75
N LEU A 9 -8.51 -1.25 -2.58
CA LEU A 9 -7.74 -1.39 -1.34
C LEU A 9 -6.28 -1.19 -1.71
N THR A 10 -5.82 0.03 -1.54
CA THR A 10 -4.51 0.50 -1.97
C THR A 10 -3.68 0.83 -0.76
N LEU A 11 -2.65 0.01 -0.51
CA LEU A 11 -1.87 0.09 0.72
C LEU A 11 -0.41 -0.25 0.56
N VAL A 12 0.43 0.78 0.62
CA VAL A 12 1.87 0.67 0.85
C VAL A 12 2.43 1.95 1.48
N CYS A 13 3.14 1.80 2.60
CA CYS A 13 4.15 2.71 3.18
C CYS A 13 5.49 1.93 3.17
N LEU A 14 6.63 2.58 3.49
CA LEU A 14 7.39 2.31 4.74
C LEU A 14 8.57 3.26 4.99
N GLY A 15 8.67 3.74 6.24
CA GLY A 15 9.89 4.21 6.89
C GLY A 15 10.08 3.53 8.25
N ALA A 16 10.88 2.45 8.28
CA ALA A 16 11.84 2.05 9.31
C ALA A 16 12.69 0.93 8.68
N GLN A 17 13.88 1.29 8.19
CA GLN A 17 14.76 0.46 7.36
C GLN A 17 15.29 -0.79 8.10
N PRO A 18 15.11 -2.02 7.58
CA PRO A 18 16.28 -2.86 7.30
C PRO A 18 17.03 -2.23 6.11
N ALA A 19 18.37 -2.23 6.13
CA ALA A 19 19.28 -1.55 5.19
C ALA A 19 18.62 -1.00 3.91
N ALA A 20 18.58 0.33 3.79
CA ALA A 20 18.01 1.02 2.65
C ALA A 20 18.52 0.40 1.33
N PRO A 21 17.65 0.13 0.33
CA PRO A 21 18.14 0.15 -1.03
C PRO A 21 18.83 1.50 -1.25
N SER A 22 19.99 1.49 -1.90
CA SER A 22 20.77 2.71 -2.17
C SER A 22 19.85 3.80 -2.71
N ALA A 23 20.02 5.04 -2.23
CA ALA A 23 19.27 6.19 -2.70
C ALA A 23 19.15 6.14 -4.23
N GLY A 24 17.92 6.05 -4.73
CA GLY A 24 17.65 5.91 -6.15
C GLY A 24 17.43 4.50 -6.71
N ALA A 25 17.19 3.46 -5.90
CA ALA A 25 16.70 2.17 -6.42
C ALA A 25 15.18 2.01 -6.22
N TRP A 26 14.50 1.37 -7.18
CA TRP A 26 13.05 1.18 -7.14
C TRP A 26 12.63 0.06 -6.18
N ARG A 27 11.65 0.33 -5.30
CA ARG A 27 10.94 -0.74 -4.58
C ARG A 27 9.88 -1.37 -5.49
N LYS A 28 9.92 -2.70 -5.65
CA LYS A 28 9.05 -3.46 -6.55
C LYS A 28 8.00 -4.18 -5.71
N ILE A 29 6.72 -3.82 -5.85
CA ILE A 29 5.63 -4.45 -5.09
C ILE A 29 4.70 -5.18 -6.03
N LEU A 30 4.48 -6.46 -5.78
CA LEU A 30 3.49 -7.29 -6.44
C LEU A 30 2.30 -7.52 -5.51
N GLU A 31 1.13 -7.08 -5.92
CA GLU A 31 -0.11 -7.35 -5.18
C GLU A 31 -0.65 -8.75 -5.53
N VAL A 32 -0.77 -9.60 -4.52
CA VAL A 32 -1.28 -10.97 -4.62
C VAL A 32 -2.67 -11.02 -3.99
N THR A 33 -3.66 -11.43 -4.77
CA THR A 33 -5.04 -11.62 -4.32
C THR A 33 -5.45 -13.08 -4.54
N GLU A 34 -6.61 -13.48 -4.04
CA GLU A 34 -7.19 -14.82 -4.28
C GLU A 34 -7.41 -15.15 -5.77
N ARG A 35 -7.38 -14.14 -6.64
CA ARG A 35 -7.63 -14.27 -8.10
C ARG A 35 -6.36 -14.39 -8.93
N VAL A 36 -5.19 -14.28 -8.31
CA VAL A 36 -3.91 -14.42 -9.01
C VAL A 36 -3.66 -15.90 -9.30
N ASP A 37 -3.39 -16.21 -10.56
CA ASP A 37 -3.04 -17.54 -10.99
C ASP A 37 -1.63 -17.95 -10.49
N VAL A 38 -1.48 -19.21 -10.10
CA VAL A 38 -0.26 -19.75 -9.48
C VAL A 38 0.91 -19.71 -10.46
N GLU A 39 0.70 -20.12 -11.72
CA GLU A 39 1.72 -20.11 -12.76
C GLU A 39 2.18 -18.67 -13.04
N THR A 40 1.23 -17.73 -13.05
CA THR A 40 1.56 -16.31 -13.18
C THR A 40 2.41 -15.80 -12.04
N LEU A 41 2.10 -16.14 -10.80
CA LEU A 41 2.88 -15.74 -9.64
C LEU A 41 4.27 -16.37 -9.63
N GLU A 42 4.43 -17.63 -10.04
CA GLU A 42 5.73 -18.32 -10.14
C GLU A 42 6.73 -17.57 -11.02
N ARG A 43 6.28 -16.94 -12.11
CA ARG A 43 7.14 -16.15 -13.01
C ARG A 43 7.82 -14.97 -12.30
N PHE A 44 7.24 -14.45 -11.21
CA PHE A 44 7.82 -13.32 -10.45
C PHE A 44 8.82 -13.77 -9.38
N ALA A 45 8.99 -15.08 -9.13
CA ALA A 45 9.93 -15.58 -8.13
C ALA A 45 11.40 -15.18 -8.43
N VAL A 46 11.72 -14.92 -9.71
CA VAL A 46 13.06 -14.50 -10.16
C VAL A 46 13.35 -13.02 -9.92
N VAL A 47 12.35 -12.21 -9.53
CA VAL A 47 12.52 -10.77 -9.34
C VAL A 47 13.18 -10.51 -7.97
N GLU A 48 14.44 -10.10 -8.00
CA GLU A 48 15.18 -9.71 -6.79
C GLU A 48 14.58 -8.45 -6.15
N GLY A 49 14.56 -8.42 -4.81
CA GLY A 49 14.03 -7.31 -4.03
C GLY A 49 12.51 -7.13 -4.14
N LEU A 50 11.79 -8.11 -4.69
CA LEU A 50 10.35 -8.08 -4.79
C LEU A 50 9.69 -8.15 -3.40
N VAL A 51 8.74 -7.26 -3.17
CA VAL A 51 7.84 -7.27 -2.01
C VAL A 51 6.51 -7.87 -2.45
N LEU A 52 6.04 -8.90 -1.75
CA LEU A 52 4.71 -9.44 -1.94
C LEU A 52 3.72 -8.72 -1.03
N GLN A 53 2.75 -8.01 -1.61
CA GLN A 53 1.62 -7.47 -0.88
C GLN A 53 0.43 -8.42 -1.04
N ILE A 54 0.11 -9.20 -0.01
CA ILE A 54 -0.98 -10.18 -0.05
C ILE A 54 -2.23 -9.55 0.56
N ASP A 55 -3.33 -9.54 -0.19
CA ASP A 55 -4.64 -9.11 0.30
C ASP A 55 -5.44 -10.32 0.78
N LEU A 56 -5.72 -10.35 2.08
CA LEU A 56 -6.57 -11.34 2.71
C LEU A 56 -8.02 -10.83 2.65
N GLU A 57 -8.66 -11.04 1.50
CA GLU A 57 -10.09 -10.70 1.30
C GLU A 57 -11.01 -11.56 2.20
N GLY A 58 -10.57 -12.77 2.58
CA GLY A 58 -11.23 -13.67 3.52
C GLY A 58 -10.36 -14.07 4.73
N GLU A 59 -10.69 -15.20 5.37
CA GLU A 59 -9.94 -15.69 6.54
C GLU A 59 -8.70 -16.52 6.18
N GLN A 60 -8.62 -17.06 4.96
CA GLN A 60 -7.55 -17.95 4.53
C GLN A 60 -7.23 -17.72 3.05
N LEU A 61 -5.94 -17.83 2.69
CA LEU A 61 -5.54 -17.93 1.29
C LEU A 61 -5.84 -19.34 0.75
N PRO A 62 -6.08 -19.46 -0.57
CA PRO A 62 -6.05 -20.75 -1.24
C PRO A 62 -4.74 -21.52 -0.94
N THR A 63 -4.85 -22.81 -0.60
CA THR A 63 -3.70 -23.66 -0.21
C THR A 63 -2.54 -23.63 -1.19
N ALA A 64 -2.84 -23.54 -2.49
CA ALA A 64 -1.82 -23.47 -3.53
C ALA A 64 -1.00 -22.17 -3.45
N LEU A 65 -1.65 -21.02 -3.25
CA LEU A 65 -0.99 -19.72 -3.08
C LEU A 65 -0.17 -19.68 -1.79
N LEU A 66 -0.73 -20.21 -0.70
CA LEU A 66 -0.01 -20.32 0.57
C LEU A 66 1.29 -21.13 0.41
N ARG A 67 1.23 -22.33 -0.21
CA ARG A 67 2.42 -23.15 -0.46
C ARG A 67 3.43 -22.45 -1.35
N LEU A 68 2.96 -21.75 -2.39
CA LEU A 68 3.85 -21.02 -3.28
C LEU A 68 4.61 -19.92 -2.53
N VAL A 69 3.90 -19.16 -1.68
CA VAL A 69 4.51 -18.10 -0.85
C VAL A 69 5.51 -18.69 0.16
N GLU A 70 5.19 -19.81 0.79
CA GLU A 70 6.06 -20.49 1.77
C GLU A 70 7.31 -21.10 1.12
N LEU A 71 7.22 -21.59 -0.12
CA LEU A 71 8.31 -22.32 -0.77
C LEU A 71 9.17 -21.45 -1.70
N LYS A 72 8.54 -20.68 -2.60
CA LYS A 72 9.25 -19.92 -3.64
C LYS A 72 9.54 -18.49 -3.23
N PHE A 73 8.75 -17.94 -2.31
CA PHE A 73 8.90 -16.56 -1.85
C PHE A 73 9.33 -16.47 -0.38
N ALA A 74 9.92 -17.53 0.17
CA ALA A 74 10.34 -17.59 1.58
C ALA A 74 11.25 -16.41 1.97
N SER A 75 12.21 -16.07 1.10
CA SER A 75 13.18 -14.98 1.29
C SER A 75 12.63 -13.59 1.01
N HIS A 76 11.50 -13.47 0.32
CA HIS A 76 10.93 -12.19 -0.07
C HIS A 76 10.24 -11.50 1.11
N GLU A 77 10.27 -10.17 1.12
CA GLU A 77 9.53 -9.39 2.10
C GLU A 77 8.02 -9.52 1.84
N LYS A 78 7.25 -9.68 2.90
CA LYS A 78 5.80 -9.92 2.85
C LYS A 78 5.08 -8.80 3.57
N TRP A 79 4.16 -8.16 2.85
CA TRP A 79 3.22 -7.19 3.36
C TRP A 79 1.84 -7.78 3.28
N LEU A 80 1.02 -7.56 4.31
CA LEU A 80 -0.35 -8.04 4.34
C LEU A 80 -1.32 -6.88 4.42
N ALA A 81 -2.37 -6.94 3.63
CA ALA A 81 -3.58 -6.16 3.82
C ALA A 81 -4.69 -7.12 4.30
N LEU A 82 -5.35 -6.78 5.40
CA LEU A 82 -6.48 -7.55 5.91
C LEU A 82 -7.75 -6.86 5.46
N SER A 83 -8.68 -7.53 4.76
CA SER A 83 -9.98 -6.91 4.46
C SER A 83 -10.85 -6.75 5.72
N ARG A 84 -10.66 -7.65 6.69
CA ARG A 84 -11.40 -7.72 7.94
C ARG A 84 -10.45 -8.03 9.08
N LEU A 85 -10.73 -7.41 10.22
CA LEU A 85 -9.94 -7.60 11.43
C LEU A 85 -10.64 -8.60 12.37
N THR A 86 -10.33 -9.88 12.21
CA THR A 86 -10.82 -10.98 13.05
C THR A 86 -9.64 -11.73 13.66
N VAL A 87 -9.90 -12.55 14.68
CA VAL A 87 -8.84 -13.41 15.26
C VAL A 87 -8.29 -14.38 14.21
N ALA A 88 -9.16 -14.92 13.34
CA ALA A 88 -8.77 -15.85 12.28
C ALA A 88 -7.89 -15.17 11.22
N SER A 89 -8.27 -13.99 10.72
CA SER A 89 -7.47 -13.27 9.72
C SER A 89 -6.10 -12.85 10.28
N VAL A 90 -6.04 -12.48 11.56
CA VAL A 90 -4.78 -12.15 12.25
C VAL A 90 -3.91 -13.39 12.46
N ALA A 91 -4.50 -14.54 12.83
CA ALA A 91 -3.76 -15.79 12.99
C ALA A 91 -3.17 -16.26 11.66
N GLU A 92 -3.93 -16.17 10.57
CA GLU A 92 -3.44 -16.49 9.23
C GLU A 92 -2.32 -15.52 8.82
N ALA A 93 -2.50 -14.22 9.08
CA ALA A 93 -1.47 -13.21 8.82
C ALA A 93 -0.15 -13.50 9.54
N ALA A 94 -0.20 -14.00 10.79
CA ALA A 94 0.99 -14.32 11.57
C ALA A 94 1.88 -15.39 10.90
N ARG A 95 1.31 -16.30 10.11
CA ARG A 95 2.05 -17.38 9.43
C ARG A 95 3.08 -16.86 8.44
N PHE A 96 2.82 -15.69 7.85
CA PHE A 96 3.69 -15.07 6.86
C PHE A 96 4.84 -14.28 7.47
N ARG A 97 4.89 -14.12 8.81
CA ARG A 97 5.84 -13.24 9.52
C ARG A 97 6.01 -11.89 8.80
N PRO A 98 4.90 -11.18 8.59
CA PRO A 98 4.88 -10.03 7.70
C PRO A 98 5.77 -8.91 8.25
N ALA A 99 6.55 -8.28 7.37
CA ALA A 99 7.28 -7.07 7.75
C ALA A 99 6.31 -5.91 8.04
N ARG A 100 5.13 -5.94 7.40
CA ARG A 100 4.11 -4.91 7.47
C ARG A 100 2.73 -5.54 7.40
N VAL A 101 1.83 -5.10 8.27
CA VAL A 101 0.41 -5.47 8.23
C VAL A 101 -0.43 -4.22 8.20
N VAL A 102 -1.47 -4.25 7.38
CA VAL A 102 -2.45 -3.19 7.30
C VAL A 102 -3.83 -3.68 7.67
N MET A 103 -4.48 -2.87 8.49
CA MET A 103 -5.74 -3.18 9.12
C MET A 103 -6.73 -2.02 8.88
N PRO A 104 -7.78 -2.21 8.08
CA PRO A 104 -8.87 -1.26 7.97
C PRO A 104 -9.61 -1.23 9.29
N LEU A 105 -9.75 -0.03 9.84
CA LEU A 105 -10.58 0.22 10.99
C LEU A 105 -12.04 0.26 10.52
N GLY A 106 -12.68 -0.90 10.50
CA GLY A 106 -14.11 -0.99 10.23
C GLY A 106 -14.95 -0.32 11.34
N HIS A 107 -16.26 -0.24 11.13
CA HIS A 107 -17.18 0.31 12.13
C HIS A 107 -17.46 -0.63 13.32
N GLN A 108 -17.08 -1.90 13.21
CA GLN A 108 -17.33 -2.90 14.25
C GLN A 108 -16.43 -2.69 15.48
N PRO A 109 -16.96 -2.86 16.71
CA PRO A 109 -16.14 -2.78 17.92
C PRO A 109 -14.96 -3.75 17.88
N LEU A 110 -13.79 -3.28 18.32
CA LEU A 110 -12.63 -4.15 18.47
C LEU A 110 -12.82 -4.99 19.74
N THR A 111 -12.88 -6.32 19.60
CA THR A 111 -12.90 -7.19 20.76
C THR A 111 -11.52 -7.25 21.41
N ARG A 112 -11.46 -7.64 22.68
CA ARG A 112 -10.19 -7.76 23.41
C ARG A 112 -9.28 -8.79 22.76
N GLU A 113 -9.86 -9.88 22.27
CA GLU A 113 -9.15 -10.99 21.62
C GLU A 113 -8.48 -10.52 20.32
N VAL A 114 -9.20 -9.76 19.49
CA VAL A 114 -8.64 -9.18 18.26
C VAL A 114 -7.50 -8.23 18.57
N VAL A 115 -7.66 -7.34 19.55
CA VAL A 115 -6.59 -6.39 19.94
C VAL A 115 -5.36 -7.14 20.44
N GLN A 116 -5.53 -8.18 21.26
CA GLN A 116 -4.42 -8.99 21.76
C GLN A 116 -3.71 -9.74 20.63
N ALA A 117 -4.48 -10.36 19.73
CA ALA A 117 -3.92 -11.06 18.57
C ALA A 117 -3.11 -10.11 17.67
N VAL A 118 -3.65 -8.91 17.38
CA VAL A 118 -2.95 -7.90 16.59
C VAL A 118 -1.66 -7.44 17.26
N ARG A 119 -1.70 -7.19 18.57
CA ARG A 119 -0.50 -6.76 19.32
C ARG A 119 0.57 -7.85 19.41
N ALA A 120 0.17 -9.12 19.32
CA ALA A 120 1.08 -10.25 19.27
C ALA A 120 1.70 -10.46 17.87
N LEU A 121 1.20 -9.78 16.82
CA LEU A 121 1.84 -9.81 15.51
C LEU A 121 3.23 -9.15 15.61
N GLU A 122 4.26 -9.93 15.28
CA GLU A 122 5.66 -9.48 15.19
C GLU A 122 5.93 -8.59 13.97
N ALA A 123 4.87 -8.03 13.36
CA ALA A 123 5.00 -7.09 12.27
C ALA A 123 5.74 -5.84 12.72
N LYS A 124 6.84 -5.51 12.03
CA LYS A 124 7.64 -4.31 12.32
C LYS A 124 6.81 -3.05 12.16
N ILE A 125 5.94 -3.03 11.15
CA ILE A 125 5.01 -1.94 10.94
C ILE A 125 3.56 -2.43 10.96
N ARG A 126 2.79 -1.78 11.83
CA ARG A 126 1.34 -1.90 11.87
C ARG A 126 0.74 -0.61 11.34
N VAL A 127 -0.02 -0.73 10.27
CA VAL A 127 -0.77 0.38 9.67
C VAL A 127 -2.23 0.19 10.01
N VAL A 128 -2.85 1.23 10.56
CA VAL A 128 -4.31 1.25 10.74
C VAL A 128 -4.88 2.26 9.76
N GLU A 129 -5.70 1.77 8.82
CA GLU A 129 -6.45 2.62 7.91
C GLU A 129 -7.70 3.13 8.61
N LEU A 130 -7.87 4.45 8.62
CA LEU A 130 -9.05 5.09 9.16
C LEU A 130 -10.18 5.13 8.13
N PRO A 131 -11.45 5.06 8.57
CA PRO A 131 -12.58 5.29 7.68
C PRO A 131 -12.55 6.72 7.12
N GLU A 132 -13.23 6.94 6.00
CA GLU A 132 -13.23 8.22 5.26
C GLU A 132 -13.75 9.39 6.11
N ASP A 133 -14.68 9.10 7.01
CA ASP A 133 -15.37 10.03 7.91
C ASP A 133 -14.88 9.93 9.36
N PHE A 134 -13.63 9.50 9.56
CA PHE A 134 -13.10 9.19 10.90
C PHE A 134 -13.26 10.35 11.89
N GLY A 135 -13.63 9.98 13.12
CA GLY A 135 -13.73 10.93 14.23
C GLY A 135 -12.75 10.65 15.37
N PRO A 136 -12.84 11.41 16.47
CA PRO A 136 -12.04 11.19 17.67
C PRO A 136 -12.21 9.78 18.28
N LYS A 137 -13.37 9.15 18.09
CA LYS A 137 -13.62 7.78 18.55
C LYS A 137 -12.81 6.76 17.74
N ASP A 138 -12.68 6.96 16.45
CA ASP A 138 -11.91 6.08 15.56
C ASP A 138 -10.43 6.19 15.83
N LEU A 139 -9.91 7.39 16.09
CA LEU A 139 -8.52 7.58 16.51
C LEU A 139 -8.22 6.86 17.83
N LYS A 140 -9.13 6.92 18.81
CA LYS A 140 -9.00 6.17 20.07
C LYS A 140 -9.05 4.66 19.85
N ARG A 141 -9.89 4.18 18.93
CA ARG A 141 -9.96 2.75 18.58
C ARG A 141 -8.71 2.29 17.85
N ALA A 142 -8.24 3.06 16.86
CA ALA A 142 -6.99 2.83 16.16
C ALA A 142 -5.81 2.70 17.13
N ALA A 143 -5.70 3.60 18.11
CA ALA A 143 -4.64 3.56 19.11
C ALA A 143 -4.63 2.25 19.93
N GLN A 144 -5.77 1.56 20.10
CA GLN A 144 -5.81 0.27 20.80
C GLN A 144 -5.03 -0.81 20.04
N LEU A 145 -4.97 -0.74 18.71
CA LEU A 145 -4.24 -1.70 17.87
C LEU A 145 -2.71 -1.50 17.92
N GLY A 146 -2.22 -0.45 18.59
CA GLY A 146 -0.80 -0.12 18.67
C GLY A 146 -0.16 0.14 17.29
N PRO A 147 -0.75 1.03 16.47
CA PRO A 147 -0.22 1.34 15.14
C PRO A 147 1.14 2.01 15.23
N THR A 148 1.97 1.74 14.24
CA THR A 148 3.15 2.55 13.91
C THR A 148 2.73 3.71 13.00
N VAL A 149 1.78 3.44 12.09
CA VAL A 149 1.29 4.37 11.07
C VAL A 149 -0.23 4.45 11.13
N LEU A 150 -0.77 5.66 11.06
CA LEU A 150 -2.16 5.91 10.70
C LEU A 150 -2.24 6.25 9.23
N ALA A 151 -3.05 5.48 8.50
CA ALA A 151 -3.32 5.72 7.09
C ALA A 151 -4.72 6.32 6.93
N TYR A 152 -4.85 7.29 6.04
CA TYR A 152 -6.11 7.88 5.64
C TYR A 152 -6.22 7.90 4.12
N ARG A 153 -7.40 7.59 3.61
CA ARG A 153 -7.69 7.55 2.18
C ARG A 153 -8.81 8.52 1.85
N THR A 154 -8.63 9.23 0.75
CA THR A 154 -9.64 10.13 0.18
C THR A 154 -10.49 9.39 -0.84
N LEU A 155 -11.73 9.82 -1.01
CA LEU A 155 -12.57 9.37 -2.12
C LEU A 155 -11.95 9.78 -3.46
N ALA A 156 -12.19 8.98 -4.48
CA ALA A 156 -11.72 9.28 -5.83
C ALA A 156 -12.38 10.57 -6.33
N GLY A 157 -11.56 11.58 -6.65
CA GLY A 157 -12.05 12.87 -7.15
C GLY A 157 -12.36 13.91 -6.06
N GLU A 158 -12.14 13.60 -4.79
CA GLU A 158 -12.31 14.58 -3.69
C GLU A 158 -11.00 14.77 -2.94
N ALA A 159 -10.57 16.04 -2.84
CA ALA A 159 -9.47 16.41 -1.95
C ALA A 159 -9.98 16.48 -0.50
N PRO A 160 -9.19 16.02 0.48
CA PRO A 160 -9.55 16.10 1.88
C PRO A 160 -9.44 17.55 2.37
N THR A 161 -10.37 17.96 3.22
CA THR A 161 -10.36 19.29 3.82
C THR A 161 -9.36 19.39 4.98
N ALA A 162 -8.84 20.59 5.25
CA ALA A 162 -7.99 20.84 6.43
C ALA A 162 -8.66 20.40 7.75
N GLN A 163 -9.99 20.56 7.84
CA GLN A 163 -10.76 20.15 9.02
C GLN A 163 -10.77 18.63 9.21
N GLN A 164 -10.90 17.86 8.12
CA GLN A 164 -10.84 16.40 8.17
C GLN A 164 -9.45 15.91 8.60
N LEU A 165 -8.37 16.58 8.15
CA LEU A 165 -7.00 16.16 8.47
C LEU A 165 -6.48 16.68 9.82
N ALA A 166 -7.06 17.75 10.36
CA ALA A 166 -6.60 18.36 11.62
C ALA A 166 -6.48 17.38 12.80
N PRO A 167 -7.39 16.41 13.01
CA PRO A 167 -7.25 15.42 14.08
C PRO A 167 -6.05 14.48 13.88
N LEU A 168 -5.67 14.17 12.64
CA LEU A 168 -4.49 13.35 12.29
C LEU A 168 -3.19 14.09 12.58
N ALA A 169 -3.14 15.40 12.30
CA ALA A 169 -1.97 16.24 12.57
C ALA A 169 -1.48 16.12 14.01
N ARG A 170 -2.44 16.01 14.94
CA ARG A 170 -2.20 15.96 16.39
C ARG A 170 -1.79 14.59 16.91
N GLN A 171 -1.74 13.56 16.07
CA GLN A 171 -1.36 12.23 16.50
C GLN A 171 0.16 12.06 16.56
N PRO A 172 0.68 11.30 17.53
CA PRO A 172 2.12 11.02 17.63
C PRO A 172 2.59 10.00 16.58
N PHE A 173 1.68 9.29 15.93
CA PHE A 173 1.98 8.28 14.93
C PHE A 173 2.45 8.90 13.62
N ILE A 174 3.12 8.07 12.81
CA ILE A 174 3.41 8.40 11.42
C ILE A 174 2.08 8.52 10.66
N LYS A 175 1.98 9.50 9.75
CA LYS A 175 0.79 9.70 8.92
C LYS A 175 1.10 9.26 7.50
N GLN A 176 0.22 8.44 6.96
CA GLN A 176 0.14 8.14 5.54
C GLN A 176 -1.17 8.71 5.02
N ILE A 177 -1.11 9.46 3.92
CA ILE A 177 -2.29 10.01 3.29
C ILE A 177 -2.28 9.58 1.84
N LEU A 178 -3.27 8.78 1.47
CA LEU A 178 -3.47 8.30 0.12
C LEU A 178 -4.48 9.22 -0.55
N VAL A 179 -4.05 9.85 -1.64
CA VAL A 179 -4.89 10.77 -2.42
C VAL A 179 -4.82 10.34 -3.87
N LEU A 180 -5.97 10.17 -4.49
CA LEU A 180 -6.09 9.86 -5.91
C LEU A 180 -6.39 11.18 -6.65
N PRO A 181 -5.38 11.94 -7.09
CA PRO A 181 -5.64 13.22 -7.74
C PRO A 181 -6.27 12.95 -9.11
N ASN A 182 -7.51 13.36 -9.29
CA ASN A 182 -8.11 13.46 -10.62
C ASN A 182 -7.96 14.85 -11.23
N ASP A 183 -7.70 15.93 -10.47
CA ASP A 183 -7.15 17.20 -10.92
C ASP A 183 -6.97 18.12 -9.68
N GLY A 184 -5.81 18.77 -9.50
CA GLY A 184 -5.56 19.78 -8.43
C GLY A 184 -4.53 19.44 -7.34
N PRO A 185 -3.24 19.24 -7.68
CA PRO A 185 -2.21 18.78 -6.73
C PRO A 185 -1.60 19.87 -5.81
N GLU A 186 -1.63 21.15 -6.17
CA GLU A 186 -0.95 22.22 -5.40
C GLU A 186 -1.68 22.55 -4.10
N GLU A 187 -3.00 22.69 -4.15
CA GLU A 187 -3.83 22.93 -2.95
C GLU A 187 -3.77 21.74 -1.99
N LEU A 188 -3.75 20.53 -2.54
CA LEU A 188 -3.55 19.32 -1.76
C LEU A 188 -2.20 19.31 -1.04
N LEU A 189 -1.12 19.70 -1.72
CA LEU A 189 0.21 19.77 -1.12
C LEU A 189 0.26 20.74 0.06
N GLU A 190 -0.36 21.91 -0.06
CA GLU A 190 -0.47 22.89 1.02
C GLU A 190 -1.27 22.33 2.21
N LEU A 191 -2.36 21.61 1.94
CA LEU A 191 -3.17 20.93 2.96
C LEU A 191 -2.41 19.80 3.67
N LEU A 192 -1.54 19.10 2.95
CA LEU A 192 -0.74 18.00 3.48
C LEU A 192 0.52 18.48 4.21
N ARG A 193 1.08 19.64 3.87
CA ARG A 193 2.29 20.22 4.51
C ARG A 193 2.25 20.19 6.05
N PRO A 194 1.18 20.64 6.75
CA PRO A 194 1.15 20.62 8.21
C PRO A 194 1.13 19.21 8.82
N LEU A 195 0.83 18.18 8.03
CA LEU A 195 0.77 16.80 8.49
C LEU A 195 2.14 16.13 8.45
N SER A 196 3.09 16.70 7.68
CA SER A 196 4.38 16.09 7.37
C SER A 196 4.21 14.60 7.03
N PRO A 197 3.36 14.25 6.05
CA PRO A 197 3.10 12.86 5.73
C PRO A 197 4.39 12.22 5.24
N LEU A 198 4.66 10.99 5.67
CA LEU A 198 5.87 10.27 5.26
C LEU A 198 5.70 9.53 3.93
N SER A 199 4.48 9.44 3.41
CA SER A 199 4.18 8.76 2.16
C SER A 199 2.90 9.30 1.53
N LEU A 200 2.93 9.43 0.20
CA LEU A 200 1.85 9.84 -0.67
C LEU A 200 1.81 8.87 -1.85
N GLU A 201 0.71 8.17 -2.02
CA GLU A 201 0.51 7.33 -3.19
C GLU A 201 -0.30 8.09 -4.23
N VAL A 202 0.20 8.07 -5.47
CA VAL A 202 -0.36 8.81 -6.58
C VAL A 202 -0.68 7.83 -7.69
N ARG A 203 -1.96 7.64 -7.98
CA ARG A 203 -2.36 6.88 -9.17
C ARG A 203 -2.04 7.71 -10.39
N LEU A 204 -1.14 7.21 -11.23
CA LEU A 204 -0.94 7.79 -12.55
C LEU A 204 -1.89 7.13 -13.53
N LEU A 205 -2.52 7.95 -14.34
CA LEU A 205 -3.17 7.50 -15.55
C LEU A 205 -2.19 7.77 -16.71
N PRO A 206 -2.25 7.01 -17.81
CA PRO A 206 -1.50 7.34 -19.02
C PRO A 206 -1.68 8.82 -19.38
N GLY A 207 -0.58 9.59 -19.50
CA GLY A 207 -0.61 11.03 -19.81
C GLY A 207 -0.54 11.99 -18.61
N THR A 208 -0.39 11.51 -17.38
CA THR A 208 -0.16 12.38 -16.20
C THR A 208 1.15 13.19 -16.33
N ARG A 209 1.12 14.48 -15.98
CA ARG A 209 2.21 15.43 -16.27
C ARG A 209 3.36 15.42 -15.23
N PRO A 210 4.63 15.45 -15.67
CA PRO A 210 5.83 15.55 -14.81
C PRO A 210 5.86 16.72 -13.82
N ALA A 211 5.28 17.87 -14.17
CA ALA A 211 5.36 19.09 -13.37
C ALA A 211 4.70 18.95 -11.97
N MET A 212 3.61 18.17 -11.89
CA MET A 212 2.94 17.85 -10.63
C MET A 212 3.90 17.17 -9.65
N LEU A 213 4.70 16.24 -10.14
CA LEU A 213 5.57 15.39 -9.33
C LEU A 213 6.82 16.13 -8.89
N GLN A 214 7.26 17.09 -9.70
CA GLN A 214 8.33 18.03 -9.33
C GLN A 214 7.89 18.95 -8.20
N ALA A 215 6.61 19.38 -8.18
CA ALA A 215 6.05 20.15 -7.06
C ALA A 215 5.98 19.32 -5.76
N LEU A 216 5.61 18.04 -5.86
CA LEU A 216 5.70 17.09 -4.75
C LEU A 216 7.16 16.97 -4.25
N ASN A 217 8.11 16.74 -5.17
CA ASN A 217 9.53 16.52 -4.86
C ASN A 217 10.18 17.68 -4.09
N ARG A 218 9.93 18.93 -4.51
CA ARG A 218 10.53 20.11 -3.86
C ARG A 218 10.02 20.38 -2.45
N SER A 219 8.80 19.92 -2.14
CA SER A 219 8.17 20.21 -0.84
C SER A 219 8.29 19.05 0.14
N LEU A 220 8.62 17.84 -0.33
CA LEU A 220 8.46 16.60 0.41
C LEU A 220 9.61 15.61 0.11
N GLU A 221 10.85 16.02 0.37
CA GLU A 221 12.07 15.21 0.13
C GLU A 221 12.04 13.81 0.78
N GLU A 222 11.16 13.59 1.76
CA GLU A 222 11.01 12.32 2.49
C GLU A 222 9.85 11.44 2.01
N VAL A 223 9.02 11.91 1.09
CA VAL A 223 7.79 11.23 0.68
C VAL A 223 8.08 10.19 -0.41
N GLU A 224 7.77 8.93 -0.09
CA GLU A 224 7.75 7.85 -1.07
C GLU A 224 6.53 8.00 -1.98
N VAL A 225 6.76 8.14 -3.29
CA VAL A 225 5.72 8.16 -4.33
C VAL A 225 5.56 6.76 -4.90
N THR A 226 4.38 6.18 -4.75
CA THR A 226 4.03 4.86 -5.32
C THR A 226 3.32 5.04 -6.65
N LEU A 227 3.86 4.40 -7.70
CA LEU A 227 3.26 4.38 -9.02
C LEU A 227 2.45 3.12 -9.20
N LEU A 228 1.17 3.31 -9.52
CA LEU A 228 0.27 2.21 -9.87
C LEU A 228 0.41 1.88 -11.35
N ALA A 229 1.07 0.77 -11.62
CA ALA A 229 1.23 0.20 -12.94
C ALA A 229 -0.06 -0.48 -13.42
N HIS A 230 -0.64 0.01 -14.51
CA HIS A 230 -1.54 -0.79 -15.35
C HIS A 230 -0.70 -1.49 -16.45
N HIS A 231 -1.24 -2.54 -17.06
CA HIS A 231 -0.57 -3.49 -17.98
C HIS A 231 0.16 -2.89 -19.21
N SER A 232 0.18 -1.56 -19.36
CA SER A 232 0.72 -0.81 -20.50
C SER A 232 1.73 0.28 -20.11
N LEU A 233 2.44 0.12 -18.98
CA LEU A 233 3.55 1.03 -18.64
C LEU A 233 4.62 1.03 -19.73
N ARG A 234 5.00 2.21 -20.24
CA ARG A 234 6.18 2.42 -21.07
C ARG A 234 7.26 3.14 -20.27
N ASP A 235 8.51 3.02 -20.69
CA ASP A 235 9.62 3.72 -20.03
C ASP A 235 9.41 5.24 -19.98
N SER A 236 8.73 5.79 -21.00
CA SER A 236 8.32 7.20 -21.05
C SER A 236 7.35 7.60 -19.94
N ASP A 237 6.52 6.66 -19.45
CA ASP A 237 5.55 6.92 -18.38
C ASP A 237 6.24 6.93 -17.01
N ILE A 238 7.44 6.36 -16.89
CA ILE A 238 8.17 6.15 -15.63
C ILE A 238 9.41 7.04 -15.52
N ALA A 239 10.03 7.42 -16.64
CA ALA A 239 11.22 8.27 -16.69
C ALA A 239 11.09 9.58 -15.88
N PRO A 240 9.93 10.27 -15.85
CA PRO A 240 9.76 11.47 -15.03
C PRO A 240 9.93 11.28 -13.52
N PHE A 241 9.87 10.03 -13.04
CA PHE A 241 9.88 9.68 -11.62
C PHE A 241 11.25 9.22 -11.12
N ALA A 242 12.20 8.99 -12.02
CA ALA A 242 13.57 8.61 -11.66
C ALA A 242 14.29 9.68 -10.82
N VAL A 243 13.84 10.94 -10.93
CA VAL A 243 14.37 12.09 -10.16
C VAL A 243 13.89 12.12 -8.70
N LEU A 244 12.92 11.27 -8.32
CA LEU A 244 12.41 11.22 -6.96
C LEU A 244 13.37 10.43 -6.06
N PRO A 245 13.74 10.95 -4.88
CA PRO A 245 14.70 10.31 -3.99
C PRO A 245 14.16 9.00 -3.38
N ARG A 246 12.83 8.89 -3.21
CA ARG A 246 12.13 7.71 -2.71
C ARG A 246 10.94 7.37 -3.60
N ARG A 247 10.92 6.17 -4.17
CA ARG A 247 9.89 5.76 -5.14
C ARG A 247 9.63 4.26 -5.09
N ALA A 248 8.36 3.93 -5.27
CA ALA A 248 7.89 2.55 -5.34
C ALA A 248 7.12 2.35 -6.64
N LEU A 249 7.28 1.18 -7.26
CA LEU A 249 6.47 0.72 -8.38
C LEU A 249 5.60 -0.42 -7.87
N LYS A 250 4.29 -0.22 -7.93
CA LYS A 250 3.30 -1.18 -7.49
C LYS A 250 2.52 -1.72 -8.70
N VAL A 251 2.53 -3.04 -8.85
CA VAL A 251 1.80 -3.76 -9.90
C VAL A 251 0.59 -4.45 -9.26
N GLN A 252 -0.61 -4.14 -9.73
CA GLN A 252 -1.85 -4.71 -9.20
C GLN A 252 -2.20 -6.05 -9.85
N GLY A 253 -2.39 -7.08 -9.01
CA GLY A 253 -2.67 -8.45 -9.43
C GLY A 253 -4.08 -8.73 -9.96
N ARG A 254 -5.04 -7.81 -9.78
CA ARG A 254 -6.44 -8.01 -10.22
C ARG A 254 -6.61 -8.24 -11.73
N SER A 255 -5.56 -7.98 -12.53
CA SER A 255 -5.51 -8.19 -13.97
C SER A 255 -4.34 -9.10 -14.39
N LEU A 256 -3.79 -9.90 -13.48
CA LEU A 256 -2.73 -10.88 -13.77
C LEU A 256 -3.31 -12.28 -13.95
N SER A 257 -4.33 -12.42 -14.82
CA SER A 257 -4.64 -13.72 -15.39
C SER A 257 -3.53 -14.08 -16.40
N ALA A 258 -3.27 -15.37 -16.65
CA ALA A 258 -2.29 -15.80 -17.64
C ALA A 258 -2.51 -15.19 -19.04
N ASN A 259 -3.73 -14.70 -19.32
CA ASN A 259 -4.11 -14.08 -20.58
C ASN A 259 -3.94 -12.55 -20.63
N ASP A 260 -3.80 -11.88 -19.49
CA ASP A 260 -3.84 -10.40 -19.41
C ASP A 260 -2.50 -9.76 -18.98
N ALA A 261 -1.61 -10.54 -18.37
CA ALA A 261 -0.27 -10.06 -18.00
C ALA A 261 0.72 -10.21 -19.17
N PRO A 262 1.44 -9.13 -19.58
CA PRO A 262 2.53 -9.26 -20.55
C PRO A 262 3.55 -10.29 -20.09
N ALA A 263 3.90 -11.24 -20.96
CA ALA A 263 4.82 -12.33 -20.60
C ALA A 263 6.21 -11.84 -20.18
N ASP A 264 6.61 -10.66 -20.66
CA ASP A 264 7.87 -9.99 -20.39
C ASP A 264 7.86 -9.11 -19.12
N LEU A 265 6.71 -8.96 -18.45
CA LEU A 265 6.60 -8.08 -17.27
C LEU A 265 7.58 -8.42 -16.13
N PRO A 266 7.83 -9.71 -15.77
CA PRO A 266 8.84 -10.05 -14.78
C PRO A 266 10.25 -9.63 -15.19
N GLU A 267 10.61 -9.80 -16.48
CA GLU A 267 11.92 -9.41 -17.01
C GLU A 267 12.08 -7.89 -16.99
N ARG A 268 11.03 -7.16 -17.35
CA ARG A 268 10.98 -5.69 -17.27
C ARG A 268 11.13 -5.22 -15.83
N LEU A 269 10.39 -5.80 -14.88
CA LEU A 269 10.55 -5.52 -13.44
C LEU A 269 11.95 -5.86 -12.93
N ALA A 270 12.56 -6.96 -13.37
CA ALA A 270 13.92 -7.34 -13.01
C ALA A 270 14.94 -6.32 -13.55
N ALA A 271 14.75 -5.83 -14.78
CA ALA A 271 15.61 -4.85 -15.42
C ALA A 271 15.55 -3.46 -14.77
N PHE A 272 14.47 -3.12 -14.06
CA PHE A 272 14.40 -1.88 -13.29
C PHE A 272 15.42 -1.87 -12.15
N ARG A 273 16.33 -0.90 -12.20
CA ARG A 273 17.30 -0.56 -11.15
C ARG A 273 16.85 0.70 -10.44
#